data_AF-A0A971GTK8-F1
#
_entry.id   AF-A0A971GTK8-F1
#
_cell.length_a   1.000
_cell.length_b   1.000
_cell.length_c   1.000
_cell.angle_alpha   90.00
_cell.angle_beta   90.00
_cell.angle_gamma   90.00
#
_symmetry.space_group_name_H-M   'P 1'
#
loop_
_entity.id
_entity.type
_entity.pdbx_description
1 polymer ?
#
loop_
_entity_poly.entity_id
_entity_poly.type
_entity_poly.pdbx_seq_one_letter_code
_entity_poly.pdbx_strand_id
1 'polypeptide(L)' 'MAKPMLGEMLVENKVITQEQLDRALEVQTSEGGLIGIILVSQGVITEQTLVEYLARQAKIVTTSE' A
#
# COMPACT_ATOMS: atom_id res chain seq x y z
N MET A 1 2.24 15.48 10.01
CA MET A 1 3.12 14.52 9.30
C MET A 1 2.20 13.52 8.63
N ALA A 2 2.20 13.45 7.29
CA ALA A 2 1.34 12.51 6.58
C ALA A 2 1.76 11.09 6.97
N LYS A 3 0.80 10.27 7.43
CA LYS A 3 1.01 8.86 7.75
C LYS A 3 1.62 8.18 6.52
N PRO A 4 2.74 7.46 6.61
CA PRO A 4 3.36 6.83 5.44
C PRO A 4 2.32 5.95 4.74
N MET A 5 2.05 6.25 3.47
CA MET A 5 1.01 5.56 2.71
C MET A 5 1.53 4.16 2.36
N LEU A 6 0.68 3.14 2.51
CA LEU A 6 1.04 1.75 2.24
C LEU A 6 1.65 1.58 0.84
N GLY A 7 1.12 2.31 -0.15
CA GLY A 7 1.61 2.30 -1.53
C GLY A 7 3.07 2.77 -1.66
N GLU A 8 3.43 3.89 -1.03
CA GLU A 8 4.80 4.42 -1.07
C GLU A 8 5.78 3.43 -0.43
N MET A 9 5.41 2.85 0.71
CA MET A 9 6.25 1.84 1.38
C MET A 9 6.46 0.60 0.50
N LEU A 10 5.45 0.18 -0.27
CA LEU A 10 5.59 -0.93 -1.22
C LEU A 10 6.53 -0.58 -2.38
N VAL A 11 6.52 0.67 -2.87
CA VAL A 11 7.45 1.15 -3.91
C VAL A 11 8.88 1.26 -3.38
N GLU A 12 9.06 1.85 -2.21
CA GLU A 12 10.38 2.00 -1.56
C GLU A 12 11.06 0.65 -1.33
N ASN A 13 10.27 -0.36 -0.94
CA ASN A 13 10.75 -1.72 -0.73
C ASN A 13 10.80 -2.55 -2.04
N LYS A 14 10.56 -1.94 -3.21
CA LYS A 14 10.57 -2.56 -4.53
C LYS A 14 9.62 -3.76 -4.67
N VAL A 15 8.55 -3.80 -3.87
CA VAL A 15 7.50 -4.81 -3.98
C VAL A 15 6.62 -4.53 -5.19
N ILE A 16 6.39 -3.25 -5.47
CA ILE A 16 5.65 -2.76 -6.64
C ILE A 16 6.46 -1.66 -7.32
N THR A 17 6.17 -1.40 -8.59
CA THR A 17 6.71 -0.23 -9.31
C THR A 17 5.85 1.00 -9.07
N GLN A 18 6.42 2.19 -9.32
CA GLN A 18 5.65 3.44 -9.29
C GLN A 18 4.45 3.38 -10.25
N GLU A 19 4.64 2.84 -11.46
CA GLU A 19 3.57 2.68 -12.45
C GLU A 19 2.42 1.78 -11.96
N GLN A 20 2.73 0.71 -11.22
CA GLN A 20 1.72 -0.15 -10.62
C GLN A 20 0.95 0.55 -9.51
N LEU A 21 1.64 1.37 -8.70
CA LEU A 21 1.00 2.21 -7.70
C LEU A 21 0.09 3.25 -8.34
N ASP A 22 0.54 3.93 -9.40
CA ASP A 22 -0.22 4.97 -10.10
C ASP A 22 -1.53 4.40 -10.67
N ARG A 23 -1.49 3.22 -11.31
CA ARG A 23 -2.70 2.52 -11.78
C ARG A 23 -3.66 2.18 -10.65
N ALA A 24 -3.14 1.73 -9.51
CA ALA A 24 -3.97 1.41 -8.36
C ALA A 24 -4.59 2.68 -7.75
N LEU A 25 -3.89 3.82 -7.78
CA LEU A 25 -4.40 5.13 -7.34
C LEU A 25 -5.47 5.69 -8.29
N GLU A 26 -5.32 5.50 -9.60
CA GLU A 26 -6.35 5.86 -10.58
C GLU A 26 -7.66 5.10 -10.29
N VAL A 27 -7.57 3.79 -10.07
CA VAL A 27 -8.72 2.96 -9.70
C VAL A 27 -9.30 3.39 -8.35
N GLN A 28 -8.45 3.65 -7.35
CA GLN A 28 -8.89 4.15 -6.04
C GLN A 28 -9.62 5.49 -6.15
N THR A 29 -9.19 6.37 -7.05
CA THR A 29 -9.81 7.67 -7.27
C THR A 29 -11.17 7.53 -7.95
N SER A 30 -11.30 6.60 -8.88
CA SER A 30 -12.55 6.34 -9.61
C SER A 30 -13.58 5.55 -8.79
N GLU A 31 -13.14 4.53 -8.08
CA GLU A 31 -14.02 3.55 -7.40
C GLU A 31 -14.04 3.70 -5.87
N GLY A 32 -13.09 4.44 -5.30
CA GLY A 32 -12.86 4.52 -3.87
C GLY A 32 -12.14 3.28 -3.31
N GLY A 33 -12.16 3.14 -1.99
CA GLY A 33 -11.63 1.95 -1.30
C GLY A 33 -10.18 2.09 -0.83
N LEU A 34 -9.60 0.96 -0.43
CA LEU A 34 -8.26 0.88 0.15
C LEU A 34 -7.24 0.48 -0.91
N ILE A 35 -6.18 1.28 -1.08
CA ILE A 35 -5.12 1.02 -2.07
C ILE A 35 -4.53 -0.39 -1.96
N GLY A 36 -4.36 -0.90 -0.74
CA GLY A 36 -3.85 -2.25 -0.51
C GLY A 36 -4.76 -3.35 -1.05
N ILE A 37 -6.08 -3.17 -0.94
CA ILE A 37 -7.06 -4.13 -1.47
C ILE A 37 -7.08 -4.08 -3.00
N ILE A 38 -7.02 -2.89 -3.58
CA ILE A 38 -6.96 -2.70 -5.03
C ILE A 38 -5.70 -3.38 -5.61
N LEU A 39 -4.55 -3.20 -4.97
CA LEU A 39 -3.30 -3.86 -5.37
C LEU A 39 -3.39 -5.39 -5.30
N VAL A 40 -4.11 -5.95 -4.33
CA VAL A 40 -4.38 -7.40 -4.26
C VAL A 40 -5.34 -7.83 -5.37
N SER A 41 -6.43 -7.10 -5.58
CA SER A 41 -7.44 -7.41 -6.61
C SER A 41 -6.86 -7.33 -8.03
N GLN A 42 -5.90 -6.45 -8.26
CA GLN A 42 -5.16 -6.36 -9.53
C GLN A 42 -4.06 -7.42 -9.68
N GLY A 43 -3.83 -8.26 -8.66
CA GLY A 43 -2.78 -9.28 -8.65
C GLY A 43 -1.35 -8.71 -8.58
N VAL A 44 -1.20 -7.43 -8.23
CA VAL A 44 0.09 -6.75 -8.11
C VAL A 44 0.83 -7.24 -6.86
N ILE A 45 0.11 -7.47 -5.77
CA ILE A 45 0.63 -8.06 -4.53
C ILE A 45 -0.29 -9.19 -4.06
N THR A 46 0.21 -10.06 -3.19
CA THR A 46 -0.60 -11.09 -2.54
C THR A 46 -1.24 -10.56 -1.26
N GLU A 47 -2.30 -11.23 -0.78
CA GLU A 47 -2.89 -10.95 0.53
C GLU A 47 -1.86 -11.06 1.67
N GLN A 48 -0.94 -12.04 1.58
CA GLN A 48 0.13 -12.21 2.56
C GLN A 48 1.06 -10.99 2.59
N THR A 49 1.47 -10.48 1.43
CA THR A 49 2.28 -9.26 1.32
C THR A 49 1.53 -8.05 1.89
N LEU A 50 0.23 -7.93 1.60
CA LEU A 50 -0.60 -6.86 2.15
C LEU A 50 -0.62 -6.90 3.68
N VAL A 51 -0.88 -8.06 4.28
CA VAL A 51 -0.90 -8.25 5.74
C VAL A 51 0.44 -7.91 6.38
N GLU A 52 1.54 -8.34 5.77
CA GLU A 52 2.89 -8.04 6.25
C GLU A 52 3.15 -6.53 6.29
N TYR A 53 2.83 -5.81 5.21
CA TYR A 53 3.07 -4.37 5.11
C TYR A 53 2.10 -3.56 5.98
N LEU A 54 0.86 -4.03 6.17
CA LEU A 54 -0.06 -3.43 7.14
C LEU A 54 0.48 -3.55 8.57
N ALA A 55 1.04 -4.71 8.94
CA ALA A 55 1.66 -4.90 10.24
C ALA A 55 2.90 -4.01 10.42
N ARG A 56 3.72 -3.83 9.39
CA ARG A 56 4.85 -2.88 9.38
C ARG A 56 4.38 -1.45 9.58
N GLN A 57 3.35 -1.01 8.85
CA GLN A 57 2.76 0.32 8.99
C GLN A 57 2.23 0.57 10.41
N ALA A 58 1.57 -0.43 11.02
CA ALA A 58 1.05 -0.32 12.38
C ALA A 58 2.17 -0.18 13.43
N LYS A 59 3.29 -0.90 13.27
CA LYS A 59 4.45 -0.80 14.17
C LYS A 59 5.13 0.57 14.11
N ILE A 60 5.13 1.21 12.95
CA ILE A 60 5.69 2.57 12.79
C ILE A 60 4.83 3.60 13.54
N VAL A 61 3.52 3.38 13.65
CA VAL A 61 2.60 4.32 14.36
C VAL A 61 2.73 4.21 15.88
N THR A 62 3.23 3.10 16.42
CA THR A 62 3.40 2.91 17.87
C THR A 62 4.66 3.54 18.47
N THR A 63 5.59 4.04 17.66
CA THR A 63 6.74 4.82 18.15
C THR A 63 6.39 6.30 18.14
N SER A 64 5.47 6.70 19.00
CA SER A 64 5.37 8.07 19.49
C SER A 64 5.87 8.04 20.94
N GLU A 65 7.16 8.30 21.13
CA GLU A 65 7.75 8.72 22.41
C GLU A 65 8.32 10.13 22.25
#